data_AF-A0A257SWZ3-F1
#
_entry.id   AF-A0A257SWZ3-F1
#
_cell.length_a   1.000
_cell.length_b   1.000
_cell.length_c   1.000
_cell.angle_alpha   90.00
_cell.angle_beta   90.00
_cell.angle_gamma   90.00
#
_symmetry.space_group_name_H-M   'P 1'
#
loop_
_entity.id
_entity.type
_entity.pdbx_description
1 polymer ?
#
loop_
_entity_poly.entity_id
_entity_poly.type
_entity_poly.pdbx_seq_one_letter_code
_entity_poly.pdbx_strand_id
1 'polypeptide(L)' 'MSLSPRLQGQLEQLAFRFDELSQLLASPDVASDAQRFQSLSKELGEISPVLDLLRRHQQRQQ' A
#
# COMPACT_ATOMS: atom_id res chain seq x y z
N MET A 1 14.12 8.65 17.29
CA MET A 1 14.62 9.26 16.04
C MET A 1 13.42 9.52 15.13
N SER A 2 13.31 10.71 14.53
CA SER A 2 12.25 11.01 13.57
C SER A 2 12.62 10.49 12.18
N LEU A 3 11.62 10.15 11.37
CA LEU A 3 11.82 9.79 9.96
C LEU A 3 12.31 11.02 9.19
N SER A 4 13.11 10.81 8.14
CA SER A 4 13.50 11.90 7.26
C SER A 4 12.30 12.34 6.39
N PRO A 5 12.19 13.63 6.02
CA PRO A 5 11.06 14.13 5.22
C PRO A 5 10.90 13.39 3.88
N ARG A 6 12.02 13.00 3.25
CA ARG A 6 12.00 12.23 2.00
C ARG A 6 11.37 10.86 2.18
N LEU A 7 11.77 10.13 3.23
CA LEU A 7 11.21 8.80 3.50
C LEU A 7 9.72 8.89 3.83
N GLN A 8 9.32 9.92 4.58
CA GLN A 8 7.92 10.16 4.90
C GLN A 8 7.08 10.38 3.63
N GLY A 9 7.54 11.23 2.70
CA GLY A 9 6.84 11.41 1.42
C GLY A 9 6.77 10.14 0.56
N GLN A 10 7.81 9.30 0.57
CA GLN A 10 7.77 8.01 -0.14
C GLN A 10 6.75 7.03 0.48
N LEU A 11 6.63 7.02 1.81
CA LEU A 11 5.65 6.20 2.51
C LEU A 11 4.21 6.68 2.29
N GLU A 12 4.00 8.00 2.22
CA GLU A 12 2.71 8.58 1.84
C GLU A 12 2.31 8.18 0.42
N GLN A 13 3.23 8.24 -0.54
CA GLN A 13 2.99 7.76 -1.90
C GLN A 13 2.61 6.28 -1.94
N LEU A 14 3.30 5.44 -1.17
CA LEU A 14 2.96 4.02 -1.04
C LEU A 14 1.57 3.81 -0.44
N ALA A 15 1.18 4.61 0.56
CA ALA A 15 -0.15 4.55 1.14
C ALA A 15 -1.24 4.91 0.10
N PHE A 16 -1.06 6.01 -0.65
CA PHE A 16 -1.98 6.37 -1.72
C PHE A 16 -2.11 5.26 -2.78
N ARG A 17 -0.97 4.65 -3.16
CA ARG A 17 -0.98 3.55 -4.11
C ARG A 17 -1.69 2.32 -3.57
N PHE A 18 -1.53 2.00 -2.29
CA PHE A 18 -2.24 0.90 -1.65
C PHE A 18 -3.76 1.09 -1.68
N ASP A 19 -4.23 2.30 -1.36
CA ASP A 19 -5.66 2.64 -1.44
C ASP A 19 -6.20 2.55 -2.88
N GLU A 20 -5.44 3.07 -3.86
CA GLU A 20 -5.79 2.98 -5.27
C GLU A 20 -5.92 1.52 -5.74
N LEU A 21 -4.92 0.68 -5.43
CA LEU A 21 -4.93 -0.74 -5.78
C LEU A 21 -6.10 -1.48 -5.12
N SER A 22 -6.41 -1.15 -3.87
CA SER A 22 -7.54 -1.73 -3.14
C SER A 22 -8.88 -1.39 -3.81
N GLN A 23 -9.03 -0.15 -4.28
CA GLN A 23 -10.21 0.28 -5.03
C GLN A 23 -10.31 -0.40 -6.40
N LEU A 24 -9.19 -0.50 -7.12
CA LEU A 24 -9.13 -1.19 -8.41
C LEU A 24 -9.50 -2.66 -8.27
N LEU A 25 -8.97 -3.36 -7.25
CA LEU A 25 -9.29 -4.75 -6.98
C LEU A 25 -10.77 -4.98 -6.60
N ALA A 26 -11.43 -3.97 -6.03
CA ALA A 26 -12.86 -4.01 -5.74
C ALA A 26 -13.74 -3.75 -6.98
N SER A 27 -13.16 -3.28 -8.10
CA SER A 27 -13.91 -3.05 -9.34
C SER A 27 -14.30 -4.37 -10.01
N PRO A 28 -15.56 -4.54 -10.44
CA PRO A 28 -16.01 -5.76 -11.12
C PRO A 28 -15.27 -6.02 -12.45
N ASP A 29 -14.83 -4.97 -13.14
CA ASP A 29 -14.05 -5.08 -14.38
C ASP A 29 -12.68 -5.72 -14.14
N VAL A 30 -12.05 -5.40 -13.01
CA VAL A 30 -10.76 -5.98 -12.60
C VAL A 30 -10.97 -7.37 -12.02
N ALA A 31 -12.00 -7.56 -11.20
CA ALA A 31 -12.32 -8.85 -10.61
C ALA A 31 -12.66 -9.93 -11.66
N SER A 32 -13.17 -9.51 -12.82
CA SER A 32 -13.47 -10.41 -13.95
C SER A 32 -12.26 -10.74 -14.83
N ASP A 33 -11.13 -10.03 -14.69
CA ASP A 33 -9.88 -10.27 -15.40
C ASP A 33 -8.83 -10.87 -14.45
N ALA A 34 -8.66 -12.19 -14.51
CA ALA A 34 -7.76 -12.93 -13.63
C ALA A 34 -6.30 -12.46 -13.70
N GLN A 35 -5.81 -12.03 -14.87
CA GLN A 35 -4.44 -11.59 -15.04
C GLN A 35 -4.22 -10.22 -14.40
N ARG A 36 -5.16 -9.28 -14.61
CA ARG A 36 -5.15 -7.97 -13.95
C ARG A 36 -5.29 -8.12 -12.44
N PHE A 37 -6.25 -8.92 -11.98
CA PHE A 37 -6.47 -9.16 -10.57
C PHE A 37 -5.23 -9.72 -9.88
N GLN A 38 -4.57 -10.72 -10.48
CA GLN A 38 -3.35 -11.31 -9.93
C GLN A 38 -2.21 -10.29 -9.86
N SER A 39 -2.01 -9.50 -10.92
CA SER A 39 -0.96 -8.48 -10.98
C SER A 39 -1.16 -7.41 -9.91
N LEU A 40 -2.37 -6.86 -9.80
CA LEU A 40 -2.71 -5.82 -8.82
C LEU A 40 -2.69 -6.36 -7.38
N SER A 41 -3.14 -7.60 -7.16
CA SER A 41 -3.07 -8.24 -5.84
C SER A 41 -1.64 -8.46 -5.39
N LYS A 42 -0.74 -8.82 -6.32
CA LYS A 42 0.69 -8.96 -6.03
C LYS A 42 1.30 -7.62 -5.63
N GLU A 43 1.04 -6.56 -6.40
CA GLU A 43 1.53 -5.21 -6.08
C GLU A 43 1.01 -4.73 -4.71
N LEU A 44 -0.29 -4.92 -4.42
CA LEU A 44 -0.88 -4.60 -3.12
C LEU A 44 -0.19 -5.36 -1.97
N GLY A 45 0.07 -6.65 -2.18
CA GLY A 45 0.75 -7.52 -1.22
C GLY A 45 2.21 -7.12 -0.96
N GLU A 46 2.90 -6.53 -1.93
CA GLU A 46 4.26 -6.00 -1.78
C GLU A 46 4.28 -4.71 -0.94
N ILE A 47 3.24 -3.86 -1.05
CA ILE A 47 3.14 -2.59 -0.32
C ILE A 47 2.67 -2.79 1.12
N SER A 48 1.72 -3.70 1.35
CA SER A 48 1.12 -3.98 2.66
C SER A 48 2.11 -4.10 3.84
N PRO A 49 3.19 -4.92 3.78
CA PRO A 49 4.12 -5.07 4.90
C PRO A 49 4.89 -3.78 5.23
N VAL A 50 5.11 -2.89 4.26
CA VAL A 50 5.81 -1.61 4.48
C VAL A 50 4.92 -0.67 5.30
N LEU A 51 3.63 -0.60 4.98
CA LEU A 51 2.66 0.22 5.70
C LEU A 51 2.43 -0.32 7.13
N ASP A 52 2.38 -1.64 7.28
CA ASP A 52 2.28 -2.28 8.60
C ASP A 52 3.47 -1.94 9.49
N LEU A 53 4.69 -1.96 8.94
CA LEU A 53 5.89 -1.57 9.67
C LEU A 53 5.83 -0.10 10.09
N LEU A 54 5.38 0.79 9.21
CA LEU A 54 5.20 2.21 9.53
C LEU A 54 4.19 2.41 10.67
N ARG A 55 3.04 1.74 10.61
CA ARG A 55 2.02 1.80 11.67
C ARG A 55 2.59 1.35 13.02
N ARG A 56 3.32 0.22 13.05
CA ARG A 56 4.00 -0.28 14.26
C ARG A 56 5.09 0.66 14.76
N HIS A 57 5.77 1.38 13.86
CA HIS A 57 6.75 2.39 14.24
C HIS A 57 6.04 3.59 14.91
N GLN A 58 4.99 4.12 14.29
CA GLN A 58 4.21 5.24 14.84
C GLN A 58 3.62 4.92 16.22
N GLN A 59 3.07 3.72 16.41
CA GLN A 59 2.53 3.26 17.69
C GLN A 59 3.58 3.22 18.82
N ARG A 60 4.86 2.96 18.50
CA ARG A 60 5.95 2.97 19.49
C ARG A 60 6.49 4.37 19.80
N GLN A 61 6.14 5.35 18.98
CA GLN A 61 6.54 6.75 19.15
C GLN A 61 5.48 7.60 19.86
N GLN A 62 4.27 7.06 20.02
CA GLN A 62 3.19 7.61 20.85
C GLN A 62 3.40 7.22 22.31
#